data_AF-A0A2V9J237-F1
#
_entry.id   AF-A0A2V9J237-F1
#
_cell.length_a   1.000
_cell.length_b   1.000
_cell.length_c   1.000
_cell.angle_alpha   90.00
_cell.angle_beta   90.00
_cell.angle_gamma   90.00
#
_symmetry.space_group_name_H-M   'P 1'
#
loop_
_entity.id
_entity.type
_entity.pdbx_description
1 polymer ?
#
loop_
_entity_poly.entity_id
_entity_poly.type
_entity_poly.pdbx_seq_one_letter_code
_entity_poly.pdbx_strand_id
1 'polypeptide(L)'
;MIGTDWALWREFRFKTPLNRENTLLQIRWENFNALNHAPLGEPNTVTDSALAGQITGLLGTFLKANAVTMRRMEFTLRLQF
;
A
#
# COMPACT_ATOMS: atom_id res chain seq x y z
N MET A 1 -12.05 -1.65 10.99
CA MET A 1 -10.79 -2.13 10.38
C MET A 1 -11.11 -2.59 8.96
N ILE A 2 -10.86 -1.75 7.97
CA ILE A 2 -11.02 -2.09 6.54
C ILE A 2 -9.60 -2.29 6.01
N GLY A 3 -9.33 -3.46 5.41
CA GLY A 3 -8.03 -3.82 4.85
C GLY A 3 -6.99 -4.11 5.93
N THR A 4 -6.61 -5.37 6.13
CA THR A 4 -5.46 -5.71 6.96
C THR A 4 -4.19 -5.41 6.18
N ASP A 5 -3.40 -4.46 6.66
CA ASP A 5 -2.08 -4.14 6.13
C ASP A 5 -1.00 -4.83 6.96
N TRP A 6 -0.01 -5.42 6.30
CA TRP A 6 1.11 -6.03 6.97
C TRP A 6 2.41 -5.89 6.17
N ALA A 7 3.53 -5.86 6.89
CA ALA A 7 4.85 -5.79 6.31
C ALA A 7 5.81 -6.75 7.04
N LEU A 8 6.70 -7.38 6.27
CA LEU A 8 7.81 -8.18 6.75
C LEU A 8 9.10 -7.60 6.17
N TRP A 9 10.13 -7.46 6.99
CA TRP A 9 11.43 -7.01 6.51
C TRP A 9 12.57 -7.72 7.22
N ARG A 10 13.72 -7.78 6.54
CA ARG A 10 14.95 -8.31 7.08
C ARG A 10 16.15 -7.59 6.50
N GLU A 11 17.16 -7.42 7.34
CA GLU A 11 18.44 -6.83 6.97
C GLU A 11 19.56 -7.86 7.10
N PHE A 12 20.46 -7.86 6.14
CA PHE A 12 21.65 -8.70 6.11
C PHE A 12 22.88 -7.82 5.93
N ARG A 13 23.88 -8.05 6.77
CA ARG A 13 25.18 -7.38 6.68
C ARG A 13 26.22 -8.40 6.28
N PHE A 14 26.95 -8.12 5.21
CA PHE A 14 28.01 -9.00 4.71
C PHE A 14 29.15 -8.20 4.09
N LYS A 15 30.31 -8.85 3.99
CA LYS A 15 31.48 -8.29 3.30
C LYS A 15 31.44 -8.75 1.85
N THR A 16 31.66 -7.85 0.92
CA THR A 16 31.76 -8.17 -0.51
C THR A 16 33.17 -7.84 -1.03
N PRO A 17 33.60 -8.42 -2.16
CA PRO A 17 34.85 -8.00 -2.80
C PRO A 17 34.89 -6.51 -3.16
N LEU A 18 33.71 -5.91 -3.44
CA LEU A 18 33.53 -4.49 -3.77
C LEU A 18 33.51 -3.59 -2.53
N ASN A 19 33.08 -4.11 -1.37
CA ASN A 19 33.09 -3.40 -0.10
C ASN A 19 33.41 -4.36 1.06
N ARG A 20 34.65 -4.26 1.56
CA ARG A 20 35.22 -5.14 2.59
C ARG A 20 34.74 -4.84 4.01
N GLU A 21 34.09 -3.70 4.23
CA GLU A 21 33.74 -3.24 5.57
C GLU A 21 32.31 -3.62 5.94
N ASN A 22 31.30 -3.20 5.18
CA ASN A 22 29.91 -3.46 5.55
C ASN A 22 28.92 -3.22 4.38
N THR A 23 28.66 -4.25 3.57
CA THR A 23 27.54 -4.21 2.61
C THR A 23 26.24 -4.54 3.34
N LEU A 24 25.22 -3.69 3.19
CA LEU A 24 23.89 -3.87 3.77
C LEU A 24 22.89 -4.23 2.66
N LEU A 25 22.23 -5.38 2.80
CA LEU A 25 21.08 -5.78 1.99
C LEU A 25 19.82 -5.71 2.85
N GLN A 26 18.84 -4.95 2.39
CA GLN A 26 17.53 -4.84 3.03
C GLN A 26 16.48 -5.43 2.09
N ILE A 27 15.65 -6.31 2.63
CA ILE A 27 14.51 -6.91 1.94
C ILE A 27 13.25 -6.49 2.69
N ARG A 28 12.25 -5.98 1.97
CA ARG A 28 10.95 -5.62 2.52
C ARG A 28 9.83 -6.14 1.62
N TRP A 29 8.84 -6.76 2.24
CA TRP A 29 7.63 -7.24 1.60
C TRP A 29 6.42 -6.65 2.31
N GLU A 30 5.57 -5.97 1.57
CA GLU A 30 4.41 -5.27 2.09
C GLU A 30 3.16 -5.74 1.35
N ASN A 31 2.08 -5.91 2.09
CA ASN A 31 0.77 -6.23 1.56
C ASN A 31 -0.24 -5.26 2.13
N PHE A 32 -0.90 -4.56 1.23
CA PHE A 32 -1.96 -3.60 1.53
C PHE A 32 -3.29 -4.23 1.16
N ASN A 33 -4.29 -4.04 2.03
CA ASN A 33 -5.61 -4.59 1.86
C ASN A 33 -5.57 -6.11 1.60
N ALA A 34 -4.91 -6.86 2.48
CA ALA A 34 -4.68 -8.30 2.32
C ALA A 34 -6.00 -9.11 2.23
N LEU A 35 -7.07 -8.59 2.85
CA LEU A 35 -8.41 -9.17 2.81
C LEU A 35 -9.26 -8.73 1.60
N ASN A 36 -8.68 -7.93 0.70
CA ASN A 36 -9.30 -7.47 -0.54
C ASN A 36 -10.68 -6.80 -0.34
N HIS A 37 -10.82 -5.99 0.73
CA HIS A 37 -12.03 -5.20 0.93
C HIS A 37 -12.12 -4.12 -0.14
N ALA A 38 -13.29 -3.98 -0.76
CA ALA A 38 -13.53 -2.93 -1.74
C ALA A 38 -13.44 -1.55 -1.05
N PRO A 39 -12.59 -0.64 -1.52
CA PRO A 39 -12.58 0.72 -1.00
C PRO A 39 -13.81 1.44 -1.56
N LEU A 40 -14.89 1.49 -0.79
CA LEU A 40 -16.14 2.15 -1.19
C LEU A 40 -15.99 3.66 -1.12
N GLY A 41 -16.44 4.37 -2.16
CA GLY A 41 -16.44 5.84 -2.22
C GLY A 41 -17.38 6.48 -1.22
N GLU A 42 -17.38 7.81 -1.17
CA GLU A 42 -18.35 8.53 -0.34
C GLU A 42 -19.75 8.45 -0.95
N PRO A 43 -20.80 8.41 -0.11
CA PRO A 43 -22.18 8.53 -0.59
C PRO A 43 -22.39 9.85 -1.33
N ASN A 44 -23.23 9.83 -2.36
CA ASN A 44 -23.61 11.05 -3.07
C ASN A 44 -24.32 12.03 -2.12
N THR A 45 -23.73 13.22 -1.95
CA THR A 45 -24.24 14.27 -1.05
C THR A 45 -25.18 15.25 -1.74
N VAL A 46 -25.43 15.09 -3.05
CA VAL A 46 -26.32 15.96 -3.83
C VAL A 46 -27.78 15.56 -3.56
N THR A 47 -28.47 16.35 -2.76
CA THR A 47 -29.79 16.01 -2.19
C THR A 47 -30.94 15.97 -3.19
N ASP A 48 -30.80 16.63 -4.34
CA ASP A 48 -31.76 16.66 -5.45
C ASP A 48 -31.45 15.60 -6.53
N SER A 49 -30.42 14.78 -6.33
CA SER A 49 -30.09 13.67 -7.21
C SER A 49 -30.93 12.43 -6.92
N ALA A 50 -31.35 11.70 -7.95
CA ALA A 50 -31.96 10.37 -7.81
C ALA A 50 -31.03 9.33 -7.14
N LEU A 51 -29.73 9.64 -7.04
CA LEU A 51 -28.72 8.79 -6.43
C LEU A 51 -28.28 9.30 -5.05
N ALA A 52 -29.00 10.25 -4.44
CA ALA A 52 -28.67 10.82 -3.13
C ALA A 52 -28.51 9.72 -2.06
N GLY A 53 -27.44 9.81 -1.27
CA GLY A 53 -27.13 8.83 -0.21
C GLY A 53 -26.58 7.49 -0.69
N GLN A 54 -26.45 7.26 -2.00
CA GLN A 54 -25.89 6.03 -2.56
C GLN A 54 -24.40 6.17 -2.86
N ILE A 55 -23.65 5.08 -2.67
CA ILE A 55 -22.25 4.97 -3.10
C ILE A 55 -22.24 4.39 -4.52
N THR A 56 -21.76 5.16 -5.49
CA THR A 56 -21.77 4.79 -6.92
C THR A 56 -20.37 4.53 -7.49
N GLY A 57 -19.34 4.62 -6.66
CA GLY A 57 -17.94 4.46 -7.06
C GLY A 57 -17.04 3.93 -5.96
N LEU A 58 -15.80 3.61 -6.34
CA LEU A 58 -14.74 3.19 -5.43
C LEU A 58 -13.93 4.41 -4.98
N LEU A 59 -13.50 4.42 -3.73
CA LEU A 59 -12.56 5.39 -3.18
C LEU A 59 -11.18 5.11 -3.78
N GLY A 60 -10.61 6.07 -4.52
CA GLY A 60 -9.26 5.96 -5.08
C GLY A 60 -9.13 6.17 -6.60
N THR A 61 -10.22 6.42 -7.33
CA THR A 61 -10.15 6.84 -8.75
C THR A 61 -9.82 8.33 -8.93
N PHE A 62 -9.94 9.15 -7.90
CA PHE A 62 -9.70 10.60 -7.97
C PHE A 62 -8.87 11.07 -6.76
N LEU A 63 -7.63 11.49 -7.04
CA LEU A 63 -6.70 12.27 -6.20
C LEU A 63 -7.06 12.44 -4.70
N LYS A 64 -6.26 11.86 -3.79
CA LYS A 64 -5.71 12.55 -2.59
C LYS A 64 -4.88 11.60 -1.73
N ALA A 65 -3.98 12.19 -0.94
CA ALA A 65 -3.01 11.61 -0.03
C ALA A 65 -3.50 10.55 1.00
N ASN A 66 -4.76 10.11 0.94
CA ASN A 66 -5.38 9.07 1.77
C ASN A 66 -6.20 8.06 0.94
N ALA A 67 -5.81 7.81 -0.32
CA ALA A 67 -6.46 6.81 -1.14
C ALA A 67 -6.33 5.42 -0.47
N VAL A 68 -7.47 4.81 -0.12
CA VAL A 68 -7.48 3.41 0.30
C VAL A 68 -7.15 2.59 -0.93
N THR A 69 -5.94 2.03 -0.95
CA THR A 69 -5.43 1.31 -2.09
C THR A 69 -6.21 0.00 -2.27
N MET A 70 -6.49 -0.35 -3.54
CA MET A 70 -6.87 -1.72 -3.89
C MET A 70 -5.80 -2.69 -3.39
N ARG A 71 -6.15 -3.98 -3.26
CA ARG A 71 -5.19 -5.00 -2.83
C ARG A 71 -3.91 -4.91 -3.65
N ARG A 72 -2.81 -4.62 -2.97
CA ARG A 72 -1.51 -4.39 -3.58
C ARG A 72 -0.43 -5.08 -2.77
N MET A 73 0.51 -5.69 -3.49
CA MET A 73 1.70 -6.29 -2.92
C MET A 73 2.92 -5.54 -3.45
N GLU A 74 3.80 -5.14 -2.55
CA GLU A 74 5.03 -4.43 -2.89
C GLU A 74 6.24 -5.19 -2.35
N PHE A 75 7.25 -5.34 -3.20
CA PHE A 75 8.53 -5.95 -2.86
C PHE A 75 9.63 -4.93 -3.09
N THR A 76 10.42 -4.65 -2.06
CA THR A 76 11.53 -3.71 -2.11
C THR A 76 12.82 -4.40 -1.72
N LEU A 77 13.86 -4.18 -2.53
CA LEU A 77 15.23 -4.61 -2.26
C LEU A 77 16.15 -3.40 -2.32
N ARG A 78 16.95 -3.20 -1.27
CA ARG A 78 17.92 -2.11 -1.20
C ARG A 78 19.30 -2.66 -0.85
N LEU A 79 20.29 -2.24 -1.64
CA LEU A 79 21.70 -2.54 -1.43
C LEU A 79 22.44 -1.24 -1.12
N GLN A 80 23.23 -1.23 -0.05
CA GLN A 80 24.04 -0.09 0.39
C GLN A 80 25.47 -0.55 0.64
N PHE A 81 26.44 0.23 0.15
CA PHE A 81 27.87 0.01 0.29
C PHE A 81 28.48 1.14 1.11
#